data_AF-A0AAC9IX74-F1
#
_entry.id   AF-A0AAC9IX74-F1
#
_cell.length_a   1.000
_cell.length_b   1.000
_cell.length_c   1.000
_cell.angle_alpha   90.00
_cell.angle_beta   90.00
_cell.angle_gamma   90.00
#
_symmetry.space_group_name_H-M   'P 1'
#
loop_
_entity.id
_entity.type
_entity.pdbx_description
1 polymer ?
#
loop_
_entity_poly.entity_id
_entity_poly.type
_entity_poly.pdbx_seq_one_letter_code
_entity_poly.pdbx_strand_id
1 'polypeptide(L)' 'MNWPLLKDKKWWISFLLTLLLSITAILLATFENEFWVLALILSLSVSAVGVKRATTLTYKTRE' A
#
# COMPACT_ATOMS: atom_id res chain seq x y z
N MET A 1 -4.35 -15.45 -12.73
CA MET A 1 -3.85 -14.17 -12.18
C MET A 1 -4.96 -13.14 -12.23
N ASN A 2 -5.11 -12.29 -11.22
CA ASN A 2 -6.24 -11.37 -11.13
C ASN A 2 -6.05 -10.17 -12.08
N TRP A 3 -6.29 -10.38 -13.37
CA TRP A 3 -6.03 -9.42 -14.45
C TRP A 3 -6.66 -8.03 -14.27
N PRO A 4 -7.89 -7.90 -13.74
CA PRO A 4 -8.49 -6.61 -13.45
C PRO A 4 -7.72 -5.81 -12.39
N LEU A 5 -7.16 -6.50 -11.39
CA LEU A 5 -6.33 -5.88 -10.36
C LEU A 5 -5.08 -5.26 -10.97
N LEU A 6 -4.39 -6.01 -11.83
CA LEU A 6 -3.13 -5.58 -12.47
C LEU A 6 -3.33 -4.44 -13.46
N LYS A 7 -4.53 -4.27 -14.01
CA LYS A 7 -4.87 -3.14 -14.89
C LYS A 7 -5.30 -1.90 -14.12
N ASP A 8 -5.61 -2.02 -12.83
CA ASP A 8 -6.10 -0.90 -12.04
C ASP A 8 -4.95 0.02 -11.60
N LYS A 9 -4.86 1.18 -12.25
CA LYS A 9 -3.84 2.20 -11.99
C LYS A 9 -3.86 2.69 -10.53
N LYS A 10 -5.04 2.83 -9.93
CA LYS A 10 -5.20 3.35 -8.57
C LYS A 10 -4.70 2.34 -7.53
N TRP A 11 -4.88 1.04 -7.77
CA TRP A 11 -4.29 -0.02 -6.96
C TRP A 11 -2.75 0.00 -7.06
N TRP A 12 -2.20 0.12 -8.28
CA TRP A 12 -0.75 0.23 -8.47
C TRP A 12 -0.14 1.45 -7.76
N ILE A 13 -0.79 2.61 -7.84
CA ILE A 13 -0.35 3.82 -7.12
C ILE A 13 -0.34 3.58 -5.62
N SER A 14 -1.41 3.00 -5.06
CA SER A 14 -1.50 2.68 -3.64
C SER A 14 -0.43 1.67 -3.20
N PHE A 15 -0.17 0.65 -4.03
CA PHE A 15 0.86 -0.34 -3.78
C PHE A 15 2.26 0.29 -3.78
N LEU A 16 2.60 1.07 -4.82
CA LEU A 16 3.89 1.76 -4.92
C LEU A 16 4.08 2.76 -3.79
N LEU A 17 3.05 3.52 -3.42
CA LEU A 17 3.10 4.47 -2.31
C LEU A 17 3.34 3.75 -0.98
N THR A 18 2.66 2.63 -0.74
CA THR A 18 2.86 1.79 0.45
C THR A 18 4.29 1.26 0.51
N LEU A 19 4.82 0.77 -0.63
CA LEU A 19 6.18 0.26 -0.72
C LEU A 19 7.21 1.35 -0.37
N LEU A 20 7.07 2.55 -0.95
CA LEU A 20 7.96 3.68 -0.68
C LEU A 20 7.88 4.15 0.78
N LEU A 21 6.67 4.24 1.34
CA LEU A 21 6.45 4.59 2.76
C LEU A 21 7.07 3.56 3.71
N SER A 22 6.97 2.27 3.37
CA SER A 22 7.58 1.20 4.16
C SER A 22 9.11 1.29 4.14
N ILE A 23 9.72 1.50 2.97
CA ILE A 23 11.18 1.70 2.85
C ILE A 23 11.63 2.93 3.63
N THR A 24 10.92 4.05 3.51
CA THR A 24 11.25 5.27 4.27
C THR A 24 11.08 5.10 5.76
N ALA A 25 10.07 4.36 6.23
CA ALA A 25 9.92 4.02 7.64
C ALA A 25 11.11 3.21 8.16
N ILE A 26 11.58 2.21 7.39
CA ILE A 26 12.77 1.41 7.75
C ILE A 26 14.02 2.29 7.80
N LEU A 27 14.23 3.16 6.82
CA LEU A 27 15.36 4.08 6.79
C LEU A 27 15.33 5.03 8.01
N LEU A 28 14.19 5.65 8.30
CA LEU A 28 14.01 6.52 9.45
C LEU A 28 14.30 5.78 10.76
N ALA A 29 13.82 4.54 10.90
CA ALA A 29 14.09 3.71 12.07
C ALA A 29 15.58 3.39 12.22
N THR A 30 16.28 3.15 11.11
CA THR A 30 17.72 2.87 11.09
C THR A 30 18.55 4.06 11.55
N PHE A 31 18.09 5.29 11.29
CA PHE A 31 18.74 6.52 11.73
C PHE A 31 18.20 7.06 13.06
N GLU A 32 17.51 6.22 13.86
CA GLU A 32 16.92 6.58 15.16
C GLU A 32 15.99 7.82 15.09
N ASN A 33 15.36 8.06 13.95
CA ASN A 33 14.53 9.23 13.72
C ASN A 33 13.10 8.99 14.22
N GLU A 34 12.63 9.78 15.18
CA GLU A 34 11.30 9.65 15.83
C GLU A 34 10.11 9.59 14.86
N PHE A 35 10.24 10.11 13.63
CA PHE A 35 9.18 10.07 12.62
C PHE A 35 8.99 8.70 11.96
N TRP A 36 9.83 7.70 12.26
CA TRP A 36 9.72 6.35 11.67
C TRP A 36 8.36 5.69 11.96
N VAL A 37 7.82 5.88 13.17
CA VAL A 37 6.52 5.33 13.57
C VAL A 37 5.39 5.96 12.76
N LEU A 38 5.47 7.26 12.50
CA LEU A 38 4.47 7.97 11.71
C LEU A 38 4.47 7.48 10.26
N ALA A 39 5.65 7.33 9.65
CA ALA A 39 5.78 6.77 8.31
C ALA A 39 5.21 5.33 8.24
N LEU A 40 5.45 4.53 9.28
CA LEU A 40 4.93 3.17 9.40
C LEU A 40 3.40 3.15 9.48
N ILE A 41 2.79 3.96 10.36
CA ILE A 41 1.33 4.08 10.49
C ILE A 41 0.70 4.54 9.16
N LEU A 42 1.34 5.49 8.48
CA LEU A 42 0.85 5.98 7.19
C LEU A 42 0.89 4.87 6.14
N SER A 43 1.98 4.08 6.09
CA SER A 43 2.11 2.93 5.19
C SER A 43 0.99 1.91 5.39
N LEU A 44 0.67 1.58 6.64
CA LEU A 44 -0.38 0.63 7.00
C LEU A 44 -1.77 1.16 6.59
N SER A 45 -2.00 2.45 6.78
CA SER A 45 -3.25 3.11 6.41
C SER A 45 -3.46 3.08 4.89
N VAL A 46 -2.44 3.41 4.11
CA VAL A 46 -2.48 3.35 2.63
C VAL A 46 -2.66 1.90 2.17
N SER A 47 -1.97 0.95 2.81
CA SER A 47 -2.09 -0.48 2.51
C SER A 47 -3.52 -0.97 2.70
N ALA A 48 -4.18 -0.61 3.82
CA ALA A 48 -5.56 -0.99 4.08
C ALA A 48 -6.52 -0.51 2.97
N VAL A 49 -6.34 0.72 2.47
CA VAL A 49 -7.11 1.25 1.35
C VAL A 49 -6.81 0.48 0.06
N GLY A 50 -5.53 0.16 -0.20
CA GLY A 50 -5.10 -0.65 -1.34
C GLY A 50 -5.72 -2.05 -1.32
N VAL A 51 -5.72 -2.71 -0.16
CA VAL A 51 -6.32 -4.04 0.05
C VAL A 51 -7.83 -3.99 -0.18
N LYS A 52 -8.54 -3.01 0.40
CA LYS A 52 -9.98 -2.85 0.16
C LYS A 52 -10.31 -2.68 -1.33
N ARG A 53 -9.48 -1.94 -2.07
CA ARG A 53 -9.64 -1.80 -3.52
C ARG A 53 -9.37 -3.11 -4.24
N ALA A 54 -8.34 -3.84 -3.83
CA ALA A 54 -7.99 -5.13 -4.39
C ALA A 54 -9.12 -6.16 -4.21
N THR A 55 -9.71 -6.24 -3.01
CA THR A 55 -10.83 -7.14 -2.73
C THR A 55 -12.04 -6.80 -3.58
N THR A 56 -12.39 -5.53 -3.72
CA THR A 56 -13.52 -5.09 -4.56
C THR A 56 -13.32 -5.45 -6.03
N LEU A 57 -12.13 -5.23 -6.59
CA LEU A 57 -11.83 -5.56 -7.99
C LEU A 57 -11.85 -7.08 -8.23
N THR A 58 -11.41 -7.86 -7.24
CA THR A 58 -11.45 -9.32 -7.29
C THR A 58 -12.88 -9.84 -7.31
N TYR A 59 -13.73 -9.31 -6.43
CA TYR A 59 -15.11 -9.78 -6.28
C TYR A 59 -15.99 -9.37 -7.46
N LYS A 60 -15.86 -8.12 -7.94
CA LYS A 60 -16.60 -7.62 -9.11
C LYS A 60 -16.31 -8.35 -10.42
N THR A 61 -15.20 -9.10 -10.49
CA THR A 61 -14.85 -9.90 -11.67
C THR A 61 -15.40 -11.32 -11.59
N ARG A 62 -15.86 -11.76 -10.42
CA ARG A 62 -16.48 -13.08 -10.24
C ARG A 62 -18.00 -13.09 -10.46
N GLU A 63 -18.64 -11.92 -10.40
CA GLU A 63 -20.05 -11.71 -10.81
C GLU A 63 -20.14 -11.49 -12.32
#